data_AF-A0A167R7V8-F1
#
_entry.id   AF-A0A167R7V8-F1
#
_cell.length_a   1.000
_cell.length_b   1.000
_cell.length_c   1.000
_cell.angle_alpha   90.00
_cell.angle_beta   90.00
_cell.angle_gamma   90.00
#
_symmetry.space_group_name_H-M   'P 1'
#
loop_
_entity.id
_entity.type
_entity.pdbx_description
1 polymer ?
#
loop_
_entity_poly.entity_id
_entity_poly.type
_entity_poly.pdbx_seq_one_letter_code
_entity_poly.pdbx_strand_id
1 'polypeptide(L)'
;MSSDRAAEHSNYSVKKHIVDTLQLKPTQILDARKIRTGWSVYPDTTETQQFMLSEQQKWLPALNATQADKQETWYTFIVEDCPRHLRSITGDHMALMDAAYDEIVTATGQAPVNFHIRNKDDNTTPNAVLIVSFNIDKQADGSFSALAERQD
;
A
#
# COMPACT_ATOMS: atom_id res chain seq x y z
N MET A 1 -23.86 -6.08 42.92
CA MET A 1 -24.06 -5.24 41.73
C MET A 1 -22.73 -4.60 41.37
N SER A 2 -22.07 -5.06 40.31
CA SER A 2 -21.30 -4.19 39.41
C SER A 2 -21.08 -4.99 38.12
N SER A 3 -21.72 -4.53 37.04
CA SER A 3 -21.75 -5.18 35.74
C SER A 3 -20.64 -4.56 34.90
N ASP A 4 -19.56 -5.27 34.62
CA ASP A 4 -18.62 -4.84 33.58
C ASP A 4 -18.98 -5.56 32.27
N ARG A 5 -19.94 -4.96 31.58
CA ARG A 5 -20.33 -5.27 30.22
C ARG A 5 -19.20 -4.87 29.27
N ALA A 6 -18.16 -5.70 29.18
CA ALA A 6 -17.39 -5.79 27.94
C ALA A 6 -18.27 -6.50 26.91
N ALA A 7 -19.27 -5.79 26.38
CA ALA A 7 -20.06 -6.29 25.26
C ALA A 7 -19.11 -6.38 24.07
N GLU A 8 -18.59 -7.57 23.82
CA GLU A 8 -17.90 -7.91 22.59
C GLU A 8 -18.83 -7.52 21.44
N HIS A 9 -18.52 -6.42 20.73
CA HIS A 9 -19.38 -5.95 19.64
C HIS A 9 -19.60 -7.12 18.67
N SER A 10 -20.86 -7.43 18.36
CA SER A 10 -21.17 -8.41 17.33
C SER A 10 -20.94 -7.79 15.95
N ASN A 11 -20.66 -8.61 14.93
CA ASN A 11 -20.53 -8.15 13.53
C ASN A 11 -21.68 -7.23 13.11
N TYR A 12 -22.91 -7.60 13.47
CA TYR A 12 -24.09 -6.81 13.17
C TYR A 12 -24.10 -5.45 13.90
N SER A 13 -23.70 -5.40 15.17
CA SER A 13 -23.65 -4.14 15.93
C SER A 13 -22.64 -3.15 15.35
N VAL A 14 -21.49 -3.64 14.88
CA VAL A 14 -20.48 -2.82 14.20
C VAL A 14 -21.04 -2.29 12.88
N LYS A 15 -21.62 -3.16 12.05
CA LYS A 15 -22.25 -2.77 10.80
C LYS A 15 -23.34 -1.71 11.03
N LYS A 16 -24.21 -1.91 12.02
CA LYS A 16 -25.30 -0.99 12.35
C LYS A 16 -24.77 0.37 12.80
N HIS A 17 -23.76 0.38 13.67
CA HIS A 17 -23.11 1.61 14.14
C HIS A 17 -22.56 2.44 12.98
N ILE A 18 -21.83 1.81 12.05
CA ILE A 18 -21.24 2.51 10.91
C ILE A 18 -22.34 3.05 9.99
N VAL A 19 -23.35 2.22 9.68
CA VAL A 19 -24.52 2.61 8.86
C VAL A 19 -25.22 3.84 9.44
N ASP A 20 -25.49 3.85 10.74
CA ASP A 20 -26.18 4.95 11.40
C ASP A 20 -25.33 6.21 11.47
N THR A 21 -24.05 6.05 11.81
CA THR A 21 -23.10 7.17 11.97
C THR A 21 -22.83 7.88 10.63
N LEU A 22 -22.68 7.10 9.56
CA LEU A 22 -22.35 7.62 8.22
C LEU A 22 -23.58 7.79 7.33
N GLN A 23 -24.78 7.55 7.84
CA GLN A 23 -26.05 7.65 7.10
C GLN A 23 -26.06 6.83 5.80
N LEU A 24 -25.42 5.66 5.82
CA LEU A 24 -25.34 4.75 4.69
C LEU A 24 -26.60 3.88 4.58
N LYS A 25 -26.82 3.26 3.43
CA LYS A 25 -27.82 2.19 3.31
C LYS A 25 -27.27 0.90 3.93
N PRO A 26 -28.09 0.07 4.59
CA PRO A 26 -27.63 -1.22 5.12
C PRO A 26 -27.02 -2.18 4.10
N THR A 27 -27.32 -1.99 2.81
CA THR A 27 -26.75 -2.76 1.68
C THR A 27 -25.33 -2.32 1.32
N GLN A 28 -24.91 -1.12 1.72
CA GLN A 28 -23.58 -0.58 1.38
C GLN A 28 -22.45 -1.14 2.23
N ILE A 29 -22.77 -1.77 3.37
CA ILE A 29 -21.82 -2.54 4.17
C ILE A 29 -22.22 -4.00 4.07
N LEU A 30 -21.44 -4.81 3.36
CA LEU A 30 -21.71 -6.23 3.19
C LEU A 30 -21.49 -6.99 4.50
N ASP A 31 -20.37 -6.74 5.17
CA ASP A 31 -19.97 -7.45 6.38
C ASP A 31 -19.02 -6.62 7.25
N ALA A 32 -18.89 -6.98 8.52
CA ALA A 32 -17.88 -6.48 9.44
C ALA A 32 -17.39 -7.65 10.31
N ARG A 33 -16.09 -7.96 10.27
CA ARG A 33 -15.50 -9.12 10.94
C ARG A 33 -14.47 -8.70 11.95
N LYS A 34 -14.54 -9.29 13.14
CA LYS A 34 -13.49 -9.16 14.13
C LYS A 34 -12.21 -9.83 13.65
N ILE A 35 -11.09 -9.14 13.76
CA ILE A 35 -9.74 -9.64 13.47
C ILE A 35 -8.86 -9.46 14.71
N ARG A 36 -7.66 -10.04 14.70
CA ARG A 36 -6.72 -9.99 15.85
C ARG A 36 -6.43 -8.56 16.32
N THR A 37 -6.39 -7.60 15.39
CA THR A 37 -6.01 -6.20 15.64
C THR A 37 -7.19 -5.23 15.68
N GLY A 38 -8.44 -5.71 15.62
CA GLY A 38 -9.62 -4.84 15.58
C GLY A 38 -10.74 -5.38 14.69
N TRP A 39 -11.14 -4.61 13.70
CA TRP A 39 -12.25 -4.91 12.80
C TRP A 39 -11.87 -4.74 11.33
N SER A 40 -12.28 -5.70 10.50
CA SER A 40 -12.30 -5.57 9.04
C SER A 40 -13.72 -5.26 8.59
N VAL A 41 -13.89 -4.31 7.67
CA VAL A 41 -15.21 -3.90 7.16
C VAL A 41 -15.23 -4.04 5.64
N TYR A 42 -16.31 -4.62 5.12
CA TYR A 42 -16.48 -4.97 3.72
C TYR A 42 -17.55 -4.07 3.10
N PRO A 43 -17.19 -2.95 2.46
CA PRO A 43 -18.13 -2.12 1.71
C PRO A 43 -18.54 -2.80 0.40
N ASP A 44 -19.67 -2.36 -0.17
CA ASP A 44 -20.21 -2.89 -1.44
C ASP A 44 -19.45 -2.40 -2.68
N THR A 45 -18.88 -1.20 -2.60
CA THR A 45 -18.22 -0.50 -3.70
C THR A 45 -16.99 0.27 -3.22
N THR A 46 -16.09 0.58 -4.15
CA THR A 46 -14.91 1.43 -3.89
C THR A 46 -15.31 2.83 -3.44
N GLU A 47 -16.40 3.39 -3.97
CA GLU A 47 -16.91 4.70 -3.57
C GLU A 47 -17.35 4.71 -2.09
N THR A 48 -18.12 3.70 -1.66
CA THR A 48 -18.48 3.53 -0.24
C THR A 48 -17.22 3.39 0.61
N GLN A 49 -16.23 2.59 0.18
CA GLN A 49 -14.96 2.44 0.91
C GLN A 49 -14.24 3.77 1.11
N GLN A 50 -14.07 4.54 0.03
CA GLN A 50 -13.36 5.83 0.07
C GLN A 50 -14.09 6.84 0.95
N PHE A 51 -15.42 6.90 0.86
CA PHE A 51 -16.22 7.73 1.74
C PHE A 51 -16.03 7.35 3.22
N MET A 52 -16.13 6.05 3.55
CA MET A 52 -15.90 5.56 4.91
C MET A 52 -14.51 5.91 5.47
N LEU A 53 -13.47 5.88 4.62
CA LEU A 53 -12.10 6.26 4.98
C LEU A 53 -11.95 7.77 5.19
N SER A 54 -12.59 8.59 4.35
CA SER A 54 -12.60 10.05 4.52
C SER A 54 -13.31 10.49 5.81
N GLU A 55 -14.26 9.69 6.30
CA GLU A 55 -15.08 9.98 7.48
C GLU A 55 -14.71 9.12 8.68
N GLN A 56 -13.50 8.55 8.69
CA GLN A 56 -13.08 7.56 9.67
C GLN A 56 -13.14 8.05 11.12
N GLN A 57 -12.90 9.35 11.34
CA GLN A 57 -12.97 9.96 12.67
C GLN A 57 -14.37 9.89 13.30
N LYS A 58 -15.43 9.78 12.49
CA LYS A 58 -16.81 9.73 12.99
C LYS A 58 -17.17 8.38 13.58
N TRP A 59 -16.65 7.27 13.05
CA TRP A 59 -17.12 5.92 13.39
C TRP A 59 -16.10 5.06 14.15
N LEU A 60 -14.80 5.31 13.99
CA LEU A 60 -13.74 4.52 14.65
C LEU A 60 -13.71 4.59 16.19
N PRO A 61 -13.99 5.74 16.86
CA PRO A 61 -13.89 5.82 18.31
C PRO A 61 -14.79 4.81 19.04
N ALA A 62 -15.97 4.52 18.50
CA ALA A 62 -16.89 3.53 19.08
C ALA A 62 -16.39 2.09 18.98
N LEU A 63 -15.41 1.83 18.09
CA LEU A 63 -14.77 0.53 17.92
C LEU A 63 -13.43 0.42 18.65
N ASN A 64 -13.05 1.44 19.44
CA ASN A 64 -11.71 1.59 20.02
C ASN A 64 -10.59 1.49 18.98
N ALA A 65 -10.85 1.97 17.76
CA ALA A 65 -9.88 2.02 16.67
C ALA A 65 -9.38 3.45 16.46
N THR A 66 -8.12 3.59 16.08
CA THR A 66 -7.48 4.90 15.84
C THR A 66 -7.39 5.26 14.36
N GLN A 67 -7.28 4.24 13.50
CA GLN A 67 -7.10 4.41 12.07
C GLN A 67 -7.76 3.24 11.33
N ALA A 68 -8.37 3.53 10.19
CA ALA A 68 -8.79 2.54 9.21
C ALA A 68 -8.01 2.80 7.92
N ASP A 69 -7.43 1.73 7.40
CA ASP A 69 -6.66 1.75 6.17
C ASP A 69 -7.34 0.87 5.12
N LYS A 70 -7.13 1.23 3.86
CA LYS A 70 -7.42 0.32 2.76
C LYS A 70 -6.49 -0.89 2.90
N GLN A 71 -7.02 -2.09 2.76
CA GLN A 71 -6.16 -3.26 2.57
C GLN A 71 -5.44 -3.10 1.23
N GLU A 72 -4.18 -2.68 1.29
CA GLU A 72 -3.30 -2.63 0.13
C GLU A 72 -2.44 -3.89 0.08
N THR A 73 -2.40 -4.54 -1.08
CA THR A 73 -1.47 -5.65 -1.31
C THR A 73 -0.25 -5.09 -2.01
N TRP A 74 0.89 -5.13 -1.31
CA TRP A 74 2.16 -4.72 -1.90
C TRP A 74 2.96 -5.94 -2.32
N TYR A 75 3.48 -5.90 -3.54
CA TYR A 75 4.38 -6.92 -4.08
C TYR A 75 5.80 -6.41 -3.98
N THR A 76 6.67 -7.22 -3.36
CA THR A 76 8.07 -6.84 -3.13
C THR A 76 8.98 -7.65 -4.04
N PHE A 77 9.83 -6.94 -4.78
CA PHE A 77 10.80 -7.47 -5.71
C PHE A 77 12.21 -7.24 -5.15
N ILE A 78 13.08 -8.18 -5.49
CA ILE A 78 14.50 -8.15 -5.13
C ILE A 78 15.27 -7.87 -6.42
N VAL A 79 16.00 -6.76 -6.44
CA VAL A 79 16.91 -6.39 -7.51
C VAL A 79 18.32 -6.64 -7.01
N GLU A 80 18.92 -7.71 -7.50
CA GLU A 80 20.31 -8.05 -7.22
C GLU A 80 21.25 -7.16 -8.05
N ASP A 81 22.52 -7.11 -7.64
CA ASP A 81 23.58 -6.41 -8.37
C ASP A 81 23.37 -4.90 -8.63
N CYS A 82 22.66 -4.21 -7.72
CA CYS A 82 22.52 -2.75 -7.80
C CYS A 82 23.84 -2.05 -7.42
N PRO A 83 24.43 -1.19 -8.27
CA PRO A 83 25.68 -0.51 -7.94
C PRO A 83 25.56 0.36 -6.68
N ARG A 84 26.51 0.28 -5.73
CA ARG A 84 26.47 1.12 -4.52
C ARG A 84 26.81 2.59 -4.76
N HIS A 85 27.72 2.81 -5.68
CA HIS A 85 28.27 4.12 -5.97
C HIS A 85 28.12 4.39 -7.44
N LEU A 86 27.22 5.31 -7.76
CA LEU A 86 27.08 5.82 -9.10
C LEU A 86 27.98 7.05 -9.25
N ARG A 87 28.70 7.08 -10.36
CA ARG A 87 29.49 8.23 -10.76
C ARG A 87 29.01 8.69 -12.13
N SER A 88 28.92 10.00 -12.31
CA SER A 88 28.72 10.58 -13.62
C SER A 88 29.94 10.28 -14.51
N ILE A 89 29.77 10.48 -15.82
CA ILE A 89 30.87 10.40 -16.79
C ILE A 89 31.97 11.43 -16.47
N THR A 90 31.62 12.54 -15.83
CA THR A 90 32.56 13.58 -15.35
C THR A 90 33.24 13.22 -14.02
N GLY A 91 32.84 12.12 -13.38
CA GLY A 91 33.42 11.62 -12.14
C GLY A 91 32.72 12.09 -10.85
N ASP A 92 31.65 12.87 -10.98
CA ASP A 92 30.88 13.39 -9.86
C ASP A 92 30.02 12.29 -9.24
N HIS A 93 29.84 12.35 -7.91
CA HIS A 93 29.01 11.40 -7.20
C HIS A 93 27.53 11.64 -7.49
N MET A 94 26.81 10.57 -7.83
CA MET A 94 25.36 10.58 -8.00
C MET A 94 24.66 9.98 -6.79
N ALA A 95 23.49 10.52 -6.44
CA ALA A 95 22.64 9.95 -5.41
C ALA A 95 22.01 8.64 -5.91
N LEU A 96 22.44 7.51 -5.34
CA LEU A 96 21.98 6.19 -5.74
C LEU A 96 20.45 6.06 -5.66
N MET A 97 19.85 6.53 -4.58
CA MET A 97 18.40 6.36 -4.36
C MET A 97 17.57 7.18 -5.37
N ASP A 98 18.04 8.37 -5.74
CA ASP A 98 17.34 9.19 -6.75
C ASP A 98 17.43 8.51 -8.12
N ALA A 99 18.63 8.05 -8.51
CA ALA A 99 18.83 7.31 -9.76
C ALA A 99 18.05 5.97 -9.78
N ALA A 100 17.97 5.28 -8.63
CA ALA A 100 17.20 4.05 -8.50
C ALA A 100 15.70 4.32 -8.68
N TYR A 101 15.17 5.42 -8.13
CA TYR A 101 13.78 5.81 -8.33
C TYR A 101 13.49 6.06 -9.82
N ASP A 102 14.34 6.85 -10.48
CA ASP A 102 14.18 7.16 -11.91
C ASP A 102 14.23 5.90 -12.78
N GLU A 103 15.19 4.99 -12.51
CA GLU A 103 15.31 3.72 -13.22
C GLU A 103 14.12 2.79 -12.96
N ILE A 104 13.64 2.70 -11.71
CA ILE A 104 12.43 1.94 -11.37
C ILE A 104 11.25 2.44 -12.19
N VAL A 105 11.01 3.76 -12.20
CA VAL A 105 9.90 4.36 -12.95
C VAL A 105 10.06 4.14 -14.45
N THR A 106 11.28 4.30 -14.98
CA THR A 106 11.58 4.15 -16.41
C THR A 106 11.37 2.70 -16.87
N ALA A 107 11.86 1.72 -16.10
CA ALA A 107 11.79 0.31 -16.47
C ALA A 107 10.39 -0.30 -16.26
N THR A 108 9.66 0.15 -15.23
CA THR A 108 8.38 -0.48 -14.84
C THR A 108 7.14 0.34 -15.20
N GLY A 109 7.30 1.62 -15.55
CA GLY A 109 6.21 2.56 -15.74
C GLY A 109 5.45 2.90 -14.45
N GLN A 110 5.95 2.47 -13.27
CA GLN A 110 5.25 2.57 -12.00
C GLN A 110 6.12 3.24 -10.94
N ALA A 111 5.51 4.13 -10.16
CA ALA A 111 6.15 4.67 -8.96
C ALA A 111 6.12 3.61 -7.84
N PRO A 112 7.26 3.30 -7.21
CA PRO A 112 7.30 2.37 -6.08
C PRO A 112 6.61 2.98 -4.85
N VAL A 113 5.97 2.14 -4.05
CA VAL A 113 5.42 2.52 -2.73
C VAL A 113 6.54 2.63 -1.70
N ASN A 114 7.53 1.76 -1.82
CA ASN A 114 8.74 1.78 -1.00
C ASN A 114 9.90 1.20 -1.82
N PHE A 115 11.10 1.71 -1.61
CA PHE A 115 12.32 1.13 -2.15
C PHE A 115 13.50 1.48 -1.26
N HIS A 116 14.35 0.50 -0.98
CA HIS A 116 15.50 0.69 -0.10
C HIS A 116 16.57 -0.38 -0.32
N ILE A 117 17.80 -0.06 0.05
CA ILE A 117 18.85 -1.08 0.16
C ILE A 117 18.51 -2.05 1.29
N ARG A 118 18.76 -3.34 1.08
CA ARG A 118 18.54 -4.38 2.08
C ARG A 118 19.20 -4.01 3.42
N ASN A 119 18.50 -4.17 4.54
CA ASN A 119 19.03 -3.76 5.86
C ASN A 119 20.24 -4.58 6.35
N LYS A 120 20.39 -5.84 5.91
CA LYS A 120 21.52 -6.72 6.29
C LYS A 120 22.66 -6.64 5.27
N ASP A 121 22.94 -5.44 4.83
CA ASP A 121 23.94 -5.20 3.82
C ASP A 121 25.28 -4.87 4.49
N ASP A 122 26.30 -5.67 4.20
CA ASP A 122 27.61 -5.60 4.89
C ASP A 122 28.53 -4.51 4.35
N ASN A 123 28.13 -3.86 3.25
CA ASN A 123 28.86 -2.80 2.58
C ASN A 123 30.28 -3.18 2.14
N THR A 124 30.54 -4.47 1.92
CA THR A 124 31.85 -4.99 1.49
C THR A 124 31.95 -5.21 -0.01
N THR A 125 30.83 -5.52 -0.66
CA THR A 125 30.75 -5.78 -2.10
C THR A 125 30.57 -4.47 -2.88
N PRO A 126 30.93 -4.38 -4.17
CA PRO A 126 30.66 -3.19 -4.98
C PRO A 126 29.16 -2.99 -5.28
N ASN A 127 28.38 -4.08 -5.22
CA ASN A 127 26.94 -4.08 -5.47
C ASN A 127 26.16 -4.30 -4.18
N ALA A 128 24.96 -3.74 -4.12
CA ALA A 128 23.97 -3.92 -3.09
C ALA A 128 22.73 -4.63 -3.64
N VAL A 129 21.87 -5.10 -2.74
CA VAL A 129 20.55 -5.63 -3.08
C VAL A 129 19.53 -4.54 -2.80
N LEU A 130 18.80 -4.14 -3.85
CA LEU A 130 17.71 -3.17 -3.77
C LEU A 130 16.39 -3.92 -3.62
N ILE A 131 15.61 -3.53 -2.61
CA ILE A 131 14.26 -4.03 -2.36
C ILE A 131 13.29 -2.98 -2.89
N VAL A 132 12.32 -3.39 -3.72
CA VAL A 132 11.33 -2.49 -4.32
C VAL A 132 9.93 -3.05 -4.12
N SER A 133 9.01 -2.25 -3.59
CA SER A 133 7.63 -2.63 -3.33
C SER A 133 6.65 -1.81 -4.17
N PHE A 134 5.73 -2.48 -4.86
CA PHE A 134 4.68 -1.86 -5.67
C PHE A 134 3.28 -2.21 -5.17
N ASN A 135 2.34 -1.29 -5.38
CA ASN A 135 0.91 -1.57 -5.30
C ASN A 135 0.41 -1.86 -6.73
N ILE A 136 0.28 -3.15 -7.06
CA ILE A 136 -0.04 -3.61 -8.43
C ILE A 136 -1.50 -3.30 -8.82
N ASP A 137 -2.35 -2.85 -7.89
CA ASP A 137 -3.72 -2.42 -8.19
C ASP A 137 -3.79 -1.15 -9.08
N LYS A 138 -2.63 -0.55 -9.44
CA LYS A 138 -2.50 0.61 -10.34
C LYS A 138 -1.80 0.28 -11.67
N GLN A 139 -2.05 -0.88 -12.29
CA GLN A 139 -1.63 -1.02 -13.69
C GLN A 139 -2.52 -0.16 -14.60
N ALA A 140 -1.97 0.97 -15.04
CA ALA A 140 -2.35 1.58 -16.30
C ALA A 140 -2.03 0.57 -17.42
N ASP A 141 -3.06 0.25 -18.19
CA ASP A 141 -3.02 -0.52 -19.43
C ASP A 141 -2.08 0.18 -20.45
N GLY A 142 -0.80 -0.17 -20.40
CA GLY A 142 0.25 0.52 -21.13
C GLY A 142 1.32 -0.43 -21.63
N SER A 143 0.94 -1.51 -22.31
CA SER A 143 1.92 -2.23 -23.14
C SER A 143 2.30 -1.35 -24.33
N PHE A 144 3.59 -1.11 -24.57
CA PHE A 144 4.07 -0.71 -25.88
C PHE A 144 5.38 -1.43 -26.22
N SER A 145 5.39 -2.12 -27.35
CA SER A 145 6.59 -2.73 -27.95
C SER A 145 7.14 -1.78 -29.00
N ALA A 146 8.42 -1.42 -28.91
CA ALA A 146 9.17 -0.79 -29.99
C ALA A 146 10.10 -1.83 -30.62
N LEU A 147 9.71 -2.37 -31.78
CA LEU A 147 10.62 -3.11 -32.65
C LEU A 147 11.34 -2.09 -33.55
N ALA A 148 12.67 -2.04 -33.47
CA ALA A 148 13.47 -1.27 -34.41
C ALA A 148 13.56 -2.05 -35.73
N GLU A 149 13.01 -1.49 -36.81
CA GLU A 149 13.30 -1.96 -38.16
C GLU A 149 14.79 -1.74 -38.47
N ARG A 150 15.52 -2.82 -38.75
CA ARG A 150 16.82 -2.72 -39.43
C ARG A 150 16.54 -2.41 -40.90
N GLN A 151 16.96 -1.24 -41.36
CA GLN A 151 17.14 -1.00 -42.79
C GLN A 151 18.50 -1.59 -43.19
N ASP A 152 18.47 -2.54 -44.13
CA ASP A 152 19.64 -2.99 -44.91
C ASP A 152 19.96 -1.98 -46.02
#